data_AF-A0A654ZRX0-F1
#
_entry.id   AF-A0A654ZRX0-F1
#
_cell.length_a   1.000
_cell.length_b   1.000
_cell.length_c   1.000
_cell.angle_alpha   90.00
_cell.angle_beta   90.00
_cell.angle_gamma   90.00
#
_symmetry.space_group_name_H-M   'P 1'
#
loop_
_entity.id
_entity.type
_entity.pdbx_description
1 polymer ?
#
loop_
_entity_poly.entity_id
_entity_poly.type
_entity_poly.pdbx_seq_one_letter_code
_entity_poly.pdbx_strand_id
1 'polypeptide(L)'
;MCLLASWVPPDTPAGQRLRAVAGTMDGFALADLDLKERKEGDVLGRNQSGKAITLRLLSLAEHEEYIVAARDFCIEAYKNPTDPALALMAARFTSTDRIEYLDKS
;
A
#
# COMPACT_ATOMS: atom_id res chain seq x y z
N MET A 1 -24.30 -4.32 20.73
CA MET A 1 -25.13 -4.15 19.51
C MET A 1 -24.76 -2.82 18.89
N CYS A 2 -24.33 -2.82 17.63
CA CYS A 2 -24.01 -1.61 16.88
C CYS A 2 -25.06 -1.42 15.78
N LEU A 3 -25.62 -0.22 15.67
CA LEU A 3 -26.62 0.13 14.67
C LEU A 3 -26.04 1.20 13.75
N LEU A 4 -26.26 1.03 12.44
CA LEU A 4 -25.88 2.01 11.43
C LEU A 4 -27.10 2.35 10.59
N ALA A 5 -27.64 3.54 10.79
CA ALA A 5 -28.80 4.05 10.07
C ALA A 5 -28.37 5.04 8.98
N SER A 6 -28.96 4.92 7.79
CA SER A 6 -28.62 5.73 6.63
C SER A 6 -29.81 5.89 5.69
N TRP A 7 -29.89 7.04 5.01
CA TRP A 7 -30.88 7.34 3.96
C TRP A 7 -30.35 7.02 2.55
N VAL A 8 -29.15 6.44 2.44
CA VAL A 8 -28.49 6.14 1.17
C VAL A 8 -29.23 5.02 0.43
N PRO A 9 -29.60 5.22 -0.85
CA PRO A 9 -30.20 4.16 -1.66
C PRO A 9 -29.28 2.94 -1.80
N PRO A 10 -29.81 1.71 -1.68
CA PRO A 10 -28.99 0.50 -1.63
C PRO A 10 -28.22 0.25 -2.94
N ASP A 11 -28.76 0.61 -4.08
CA ASP A 11 -28.16 0.43 -5.40
C ASP A 11 -26.92 1.32 -5.66
N THR A 12 -26.70 2.35 -4.84
CA THR A 12 -25.54 3.24 -4.96
C THR A 12 -24.24 2.57 -4.47
N PRO A 13 -23.04 3.05 -4.91
CA PRO A 13 -21.77 2.57 -4.37
C PRO A 13 -21.66 2.71 -2.85
N ALA A 14 -22.15 3.82 -2.29
CA ALA A 14 -22.20 4.01 -0.84
C ALA A 14 -23.11 2.97 -0.16
N GLY A 15 -24.26 2.65 -0.76
CA GLY A 15 -25.16 1.60 -0.27
C GLY A 15 -24.55 0.19 -0.33
N GLN A 16 -23.77 -0.10 -1.38
CA GLN A 16 -23.02 -1.36 -1.50
C GLN A 16 -21.98 -1.50 -0.39
N ARG A 17 -21.22 -0.45 -0.08
CA ARG A 17 -20.24 -0.42 1.02
C ARG A 17 -20.89 -0.65 2.39
N LEU A 18 -22.05 -0.02 2.64
CA LEU A 18 -22.80 -0.26 3.88
C LEU A 18 -23.27 -1.71 4.01
N ARG A 19 -23.68 -2.34 2.90
CA ARG A 19 -24.03 -3.77 2.90
C ARG A 19 -22.82 -4.66 3.14
N ALA A 20 -21.66 -4.33 2.59
CA ALA A 20 -20.43 -5.08 2.86
C ALA A 20 -20.11 -5.07 4.37
N VAL A 21 -20.14 -3.90 5.01
CA VAL A 21 -19.94 -3.75 6.46
C VAL A 21 -20.96 -4.56 7.27
N ALA A 22 -22.23 -4.57 6.86
CA ALA A 22 -23.27 -5.36 7.53
C ALA A 22 -23.16 -6.87 7.27
N GLY A 23 -22.48 -7.28 6.20
CA GLY A 23 -22.43 -8.65 5.71
C GLY A 23 -21.33 -9.51 6.34
N THR A 24 -20.38 -8.93 7.07
CA THR A 24 -19.30 -9.68 7.72
C THR A 24 -18.83 -9.01 9.00
N MET A 25 -18.37 -9.81 9.97
CA MET A 25 -17.64 -9.34 11.14
C MET A 25 -16.11 -9.45 10.96
N ASP A 26 -15.66 -10.00 9.83
CA ASP A 26 -14.25 -10.10 9.50
C ASP A 26 -13.75 -8.75 8.95
N GLY A 27 -12.98 -8.05 9.78
CA GLY A 27 -12.38 -6.76 9.41
C GLY A 27 -11.36 -6.86 8.27
N PHE A 28 -10.72 -8.02 8.07
CA PHE A 28 -9.76 -8.19 6.96
C PHE A 28 -10.47 -8.27 5.63
N ALA A 29 -11.57 -9.02 5.55
CA ALA A 29 -12.39 -9.07 4.33
C ALA A 29 -12.91 -7.68 3.91
N LEU A 30 -13.25 -6.82 4.88
CA LEU A 30 -13.62 -5.43 4.60
C LEU A 30 -12.43 -4.59 4.12
N ALA A 31 -11.26 -4.77 4.73
CA ALA A 31 -10.05 -4.08 4.33
C ALA A 31 -9.64 -4.44 2.88
N ASP A 32 -9.75 -5.72 2.50
CA ASP A 32 -9.48 -6.19 1.14
C ASP A 32 -10.45 -5.58 0.12
N LEU A 33 -11.73 -5.47 0.48
CA LEU A 33 -12.74 -4.83 -0.37
C LEU A 33 -12.44 -3.33 -0.52
N ASP A 34 -12.13 -2.63 0.57
CA ASP A 34 -11.77 -1.21 0.53
C ASP A 34 -10.50 -0.98 -0.29
N LEU A 35 -9.50 -1.87 -0.20
CA LEU A 35 -8.26 -1.81 -1.00
C LEU A 35 -8.57 -1.91 -2.50
N LYS A 36 -9.47 -2.80 -2.90
CA LYS A 36 -9.91 -2.97 -4.30
C LYS A 36 -10.71 -1.77 -4.81
N GLU A 37 -11.65 -1.26 -4.01
CA GLU A 37 -12.55 -0.18 -4.44
C GLU A 37 -11.88 1.20 -4.44
N ARG A 38 -11.05 1.49 -3.44
CA ARG A 38 -10.50 2.83 -3.19
C ARG A 38 -9.02 2.95 -3.51
N LYS A 39 -8.39 1.86 -3.93
CA LYS A 39 -6.94 1.74 -4.17
C LYS A 39 -6.14 2.02 -2.91
N GLU A 40 -4.83 1.83 -3.02
CA GLU A 40 -3.95 2.04 -1.88
C GLU A 40 -3.82 3.51 -1.53
N GLY A 41 -3.87 3.81 -0.24
CA GLY A 41 -3.48 5.13 0.27
C GLY A 41 -1.96 5.35 0.18
N ASP A 42 -1.46 6.36 0.86
CA ASP A 42 -0.02 6.53 1.08
C ASP A 42 0.46 5.47 2.09
N VAL A 43 1.03 4.38 1.59
CA VAL A 43 1.53 3.25 2.40
C VAL A 43 3.01 3.39 2.80
N LEU A 44 3.72 4.36 2.24
CA LEU A 44 5.14 4.65 2.58
C LEU A 44 5.27 5.78 3.61
N GLY A 45 4.15 6.44 3.93
CA GLY A 45 3.88 7.05 5.22
C GLY A 45 4.96 7.99 5.74
N ARG A 46 5.05 9.21 5.19
CA ARG A 46 5.68 10.36 5.90
C ARG A 46 5.01 11.73 5.67
N ASN A 47 3.81 11.81 5.10
CA ASN A 47 3.12 13.09 4.94
C ASN A 47 1.82 13.18 5.76
N GLN A 48 1.96 13.48 7.06
CA GLN A 48 0.95 14.29 7.78
C GLN A 48 1.01 15.78 7.37
N SER A 49 1.90 16.16 6.43
CA SER A 49 2.00 17.51 5.87
C SER A 49 1.84 17.50 4.34
N GLY A 50 0.59 17.48 3.88
CA GLY A 50 0.18 18.22 2.67
C GLY A 50 0.52 17.66 1.29
N LYS A 51 1.23 16.54 1.13
CA LYS A 51 1.44 15.94 -0.21
C LYS A 51 1.35 14.41 -0.19
N ALA A 52 0.19 13.86 -0.50
CA ALA A 52 0.03 12.41 -0.65
C ALA A 52 0.97 11.90 -1.75
N ILE A 53 1.88 10.99 -1.41
CA ILE A 53 2.63 10.24 -2.41
C ILE A 53 1.92 8.91 -2.54
N THR A 54 1.05 8.83 -3.54
CA THR A 54 0.39 7.58 -3.90
C THR A 54 1.38 6.68 -4.62
N LEU A 55 1.25 5.36 -4.44
CA LEU A 55 1.92 4.40 -5.29
C LEU A 55 1.47 4.65 -6.74
N ARG A 56 2.38 5.13 -7.60
CA ARG A 56 2.05 5.43 -9.02
C ARG A 56 2.29 4.25 -9.96
N LEU A 57 3.10 3.28 -9.53
CA LEU A 57 3.64 2.22 -10.39
C LEU A 57 3.19 0.82 -9.98
N LEU A 58 2.84 0.60 -8.72
CA LEU A 58 2.44 -0.70 -8.20
C LEU A 58 1.10 -0.57 -7.49
N SER A 59 0.22 -1.56 -7.69
CA SER A 59 -0.94 -1.80 -6.84
C SER A 59 -0.62 -2.92 -5.85
N LEU A 60 -0.87 -2.71 -4.56
CA LEU A 60 -0.81 -3.77 -3.55
C LEU A 60 -1.85 -4.86 -3.82
N ALA A 61 -3.02 -4.49 -4.36
CA ALA A 61 -4.08 -5.46 -4.65
C ALA A 61 -3.76 -6.33 -5.88
N GLU A 62 -3.13 -5.76 -6.91
CA GLU A 62 -2.89 -6.47 -8.18
C GLU A 62 -1.47 -7.03 -8.31
N HIS A 63 -0.47 -6.43 -7.64
CA HIS A 63 0.95 -6.74 -7.86
C HIS A 63 1.64 -7.37 -6.63
N GLU A 64 0.88 -8.06 -5.79
CA GLU A 64 1.41 -8.74 -4.60
C GLU A 64 2.61 -9.64 -4.95
N GLU A 65 2.53 -10.42 -6.02
CA GLU A 65 3.60 -11.33 -6.44
C GLU A 65 4.94 -10.62 -6.68
N TYR A 66 4.91 -9.45 -7.32
CA TYR A 66 6.10 -8.65 -7.61
C TYR A 66 6.65 -8.01 -6.35
N ILE A 67 5.76 -7.52 -5.48
CA ILE A 67 6.14 -6.89 -4.21
C ILE A 67 6.83 -7.92 -3.31
N VAL A 68 6.25 -9.13 -3.20
CA VAL A 68 6.82 -10.23 -2.42
C VAL A 68 8.16 -10.67 -3.01
N ALA A 69 8.24 -10.89 -4.32
CA ALA A 69 9.50 -11.28 -4.97
C ALA A 69 10.60 -10.22 -4.79
N ALA A 70 10.26 -8.93 -4.92
CA ALA A 70 11.21 -7.84 -4.70
C ALA A 70 11.67 -7.78 -3.24
N ARG A 71 10.75 -7.94 -2.27
CA ARG A 71 11.08 -7.99 -0.84
C ARG A 71 12.04 -9.14 -0.56
N ASP A 72 11.72 -10.34 -1.05
CA ASP A 72 12.50 -11.53 -0.77
C ASP A 72 13.90 -11.43 -1.41
N PHE A 73 13.99 -10.88 -2.63
CA PHE A 73 15.27 -10.53 -3.25
C PHE A 73 16.08 -9.57 -2.38
N CYS A 74 15.47 -8.50 -1.87
CA CYS A 74 16.14 -7.53 -1.01
C CYS A 74 16.65 -8.16 0.29
N ILE A 75 15.85 -9.05 0.92
CA ILE A 75 16.24 -9.77 2.14
C ILE A 75 17.46 -10.65 1.88
N GLU A 76 17.48 -11.39 0.78
CA GLU A 76 18.62 -12.24 0.42
C GLU A 76 19.86 -11.42 0.08
N ALA A 77 19.71 -10.36 -0.73
CA ALA A 77 20.80 -9.47 -1.10
C ALA A 77 21.44 -8.80 0.13
N TYR A 78 20.63 -8.43 1.13
CA TYR A 78 21.12 -7.81 2.36
C TYR A 78 22.05 -8.71 3.19
N LYS A 79 22.04 -10.04 2.99
CA LYS A 79 23.00 -10.95 3.63
C LYS A 79 24.44 -10.70 3.18
N ASN A 80 24.65 -10.06 2.03
CA ASN A 80 25.95 -9.59 1.56
C ASN A 80 25.89 -8.10 1.17
N PRO A 81 25.91 -7.18 2.14
CA PRO A 81 25.64 -5.76 1.90
C PRO A 81 26.74 -5.04 1.10
N THR A 82 27.89 -5.70 0.87
CA THR A 82 29.02 -5.15 0.13
C THR A 82 29.10 -5.64 -1.32
N ASP A 83 28.03 -6.25 -1.87
CA ASP A 83 28.00 -6.69 -3.27
C ASP A 83 28.25 -5.50 -4.24
N PRO A 84 29.37 -5.50 -4.98
CA PRO A 84 29.69 -4.42 -5.90
C PRO A 84 28.70 -4.28 -7.06
N ALA A 85 28.09 -5.38 -7.52
CA ALA A 85 27.10 -5.35 -8.59
C ALA A 85 25.80 -4.70 -8.10
N LEU A 86 25.38 -5.01 -6.87
CA LEU A 86 24.22 -4.38 -6.24
C LEU A 86 24.47 -2.88 -6.01
N ALA A 87 25.66 -2.50 -5.55
CA ALA A 87 26.05 -1.10 -5.40
C ALA A 87 25.98 -0.34 -6.73
N LEU A 88 26.44 -0.94 -7.83
CA LEU A 88 26.36 -0.35 -9.17
C LEU A 88 24.92 -0.17 -9.66
N MET A 89 24.04 -1.15 -9.41
CA MET A 89 22.62 -1.03 -9.77
C MET A 89 21.90 0.02 -8.92
N ALA A 90 22.16 0.03 -7.60
CA ALA A 90 21.55 0.95 -6.66
C ALA A 90 21.98 2.41 -6.87
N ALA A 91 23.21 2.65 -7.37
CA ALA A 91 23.76 3.97 -7.63
C ALA A 91 22.83 4.87 -8.46
N ARG A 92 22.03 4.29 -9.37
CA ARG A 92 21.05 5.01 -10.20
C ARG A 92 19.87 5.58 -9.41
N PHE A 93 19.56 4.97 -8.27
CA PHE A 93 18.44 5.34 -7.41
C PHE A 93 18.90 6.19 -6.22
N THR A 94 20.13 5.98 -5.72
CA THR A 94 20.70 6.71 -4.57
C THR A 94 21.32 8.06 -4.94
N SER A 95 21.68 8.29 -6.21
CA SER A 95 22.29 9.54 -6.68
C SER A 95 21.28 10.64 -7.05
N THR A 96 19.98 10.34 -7.01
CA THR A 96 18.92 11.34 -7.22
C THR A 96 18.35 11.74 -5.86
N ASP A 97 17.92 13.00 -5.67
CA ASP A 97 17.25 13.54 -4.47
C ASP A 97 15.96 12.78 -4.02
N ARG A 98 15.66 11.60 -4.58
CA ARG A 98 14.46 10.81 -4.34
C ARG A 98 14.57 9.79 -3.21
N ILE A 99 15.72 9.67 -2.53
CA ILE A 99 15.83 8.87 -1.31
C ILE A 99 15.86 9.78 -0.08
N GLU A 100 14.84 10.63 0.07
CA GLU A 100 14.62 11.39 1.31
C GLU A 100 13.88 10.54 2.38
N TYR A 101 13.67 9.25 2.11
CA TYR A 101 12.81 8.34 2.89
C TYR A 101 13.57 7.43 3.87
N LEU A 102 14.90 7.31 3.77
CA LEU A 102 15.64 6.37 4.64
C LEU A 102 16.24 7.02 5.88
N ASP A 103 16.37 8.35 5.92
CA ASP A 103 17.02 9.08 7.03
C ASP A 103 16.07 9.70 8.07
N LYS A 104 14.76 9.55 7.91
CA LYS A 104 13.77 10.05 8.89
C LYS A 104 13.34 8.94 9.85
N SER A 105 14.26 8.51 10.72
CA SER A 105 13.97 7.67 11.90
C SER A 105 13.24 8.46 12.98
#